data_AF-A0A4Q3JBZ2-F1
#
_entry.id   AF-A0A4Q3JBZ2-F1
#
_cell.length_a   1.000
_cell.length_b   1.000
_cell.length_c   1.000
_cell.angle_alpha   90.00
_cell.angle_beta   90.00
_cell.angle_gamma   90.00
#
_symmetry.space_group_name_H-M   'P 1'
#
loop_
_entity.id
_entity.type
_entity.pdbx_description
1 polymer ?
#
loop_
_entity_poly.entity_id
_entity_poly.type
_entity_poly.pdbx_seq_one_letter_code
_entity_poly.pdbx_strand_id
1 'polypeptide(L)' 'IEAPVMIGVGAAFDFLAGTKRQAPAWMQKRGLEWLFRLLSEPRRLWRRYGKIVPQFMLGASLQLLRQRTVLADTSKRSV' A
#
# COMPACT_ATOMS: atom_id res chain seq x y z
N ILE A 1 3.76 29.05 -19.45
CA ILE A 1 3.35 27.87 -20.25
C ILE A 1 1.84 27.95 -20.35
N GLU A 2 1.29 28.26 -21.52
CA GLU A 2 -0.16 28.22 -21.74
C GLU A 2 -0.50 26.83 -22.28
N ALA A 3 -1.13 26.01 -21.44
CA ALA A 3 -1.57 24.67 -21.81
C ALA A 3 -3.04 24.50 -21.42
N PRO A 4 -3.92 24.09 -22.35
CA PRO A 4 -5.35 23.93 -22.07
C PRO A 4 -5.63 22.77 -21.10
N VAL A 5 -4.72 21.80 -20.98
CA VAL A 5 -4.81 20.68 -20.04
C VAL A 5 -3.42 20.33 -19.50
N MET A 6 -3.36 20.02 -18.20
CA MET A 6 -2.19 19.44 -17.54
C MET A 6 -2.58 18.12 -16.88
N ILE A 7 -1.83 17.04 -17.13
CA ILE A 7 -2.06 15.71 -16.56
C ILE A 7 -0.85 15.29 -15.73
N GLY A 8 -1.07 15.03 -14.44
CA GLY A 8 -0.05 14.46 -13.56
C GLY A 8 0.08 12.96 -13.79
N VAL A 9 1.15 12.53 -14.45
CA VAL A 9 1.43 11.10 -14.72
C VAL A 9 2.28 10.42 -13.64
N GLY A 10 2.76 11.18 -12.65
CA GLY A 10 3.62 10.66 -11.59
C GLY A 10 4.90 10.01 -12.15
N ALA A 11 5.22 8.81 -11.66
CA ALA A 11 6.43 8.09 -12.05
C ALA A 11 6.31 7.28 -13.37
N ALA A 12 5.24 7.47 -14.15
CA ALA A 12 5.02 6.70 -15.38
C ALA A 12 6.19 6.82 -16.37
N PHE A 13 6.73 8.03 -16.54
CA PHE A 13 7.90 8.25 -17.39
C PHE A 13 9.18 7.64 -16.81
N ASP A 14 9.36 7.62 -15.49
CA ASP A 14 10.51 6.95 -14.86
C ASP A 14 10.52 5.45 -15.13
N PHE A 15 9.33 4.84 -15.16
CA PHE A 15 9.18 3.43 -15.53
C PHE A 15 9.40 3.19 -17.03
N LEU A 16 8.89 4.08 -17.89
CA LEU A 16 9.07 3.99 -19.35
C LEU A 16 10.52 4.18 -19.76
N ALA A 17 11.22 5.13 -19.13
CA ALA A 17 12.64 5.42 -19.35
C ALA A 17 13.58 4.38 -18.71
N GLY A 18 13.04 3.41 -17.96
CA GLY A 18 13.81 2.37 -17.27
C GLY A 18 14.64 2.88 -16.10
N THR A 19 14.48 4.15 -15.68
CA THR A 19 15.21 4.76 -14.56
C THR A 19 14.74 4.22 -13.21
N LYS A 20 13.47 3.77 -13.12
CA LYS A 20 12.96 3.04 -11.95
C LYS A 20 12.58 1.61 -12.29
N ARG A 21 13.05 0.68 -11.46
CA ARG A 21 12.62 -0.72 -11.53
C ARG A 21 11.21 -0.88 -10.98
N GLN A 22 10.40 -1.66 -11.69
CA GLN A 22 9.13 -2.16 -11.18
C GLN A 22 9.36 -3.43 -10.36
N ALA A 23 8.46 -3.69 -9.41
CA ALA A 23 8.49 -4.94 -8.66
C ALA A 23 8.26 -6.13 -9.61
N PRO A 24 8.89 -7.29 -9.38
CA PRO A 24 8.58 -8.51 -10.12
C PRO A 24 7.08 -8.82 -10.09
N ALA A 25 6.55 -9.43 -11.17
CA ALA A 25 5.11 -9.71 -11.30
C ALA A 25 4.54 -10.54 -10.13
N TRP A 26 5.31 -11.45 -9.55
CA TRP A 26 4.87 -12.23 -8.39
C TRP A 26 4.69 -11.37 -7.13
N MET A 27 5.48 -10.30 -6.97
CA MET A 27 5.34 -9.34 -5.88
C MET A 27 4.14 -8.44 -6.10
N GLN A 28 3.93 -7.97 -7.34
CA GLN A 28 2.76 -7.17 -7.70
C GLN A 28 1.47 -7.94 -7.40
N LYS A 29 1.37 -9.19 -7.86
CA LYS A 29 0.20 -10.07 -7.62
C LYS A 29 -0.08 -10.34 -6.14
N ARG A 30 0.93 -10.25 -5.27
CA ARG A 30 0.80 -10.44 -3.83
C ARG A 30 0.66 -9.13 -3.06
N GLY A 31 0.57 -7.98 -3.74
CA GLY A 31 0.52 -6.67 -3.11
C GLY A 31 1.81 -6.28 -2.37
N LEU A 32 2.94 -6.90 -2.70
CA LEU A 32 4.25 -6.68 -2.08
C LEU A 32 5.08 -5.58 -2.75
N GLU A 33 4.47 -4.77 -3.61
CA GLU A 33 5.18 -3.66 -4.28
C GLU A 33 5.76 -2.66 -3.31
N TRP A 34 5.06 -2.39 -2.20
CA TRP A 34 5.51 -1.47 -1.17
C TRP A 34 6.83 -1.94 -0.54
N LEU A 35 7.00 -3.26 -0.36
CA LEU A 35 8.20 -3.87 0.17
C LEU A 35 9.36 -3.77 -0.83
N PHE A 36 9.07 -4.04 -2.10
CA PHE A 36 10.05 -3.85 -3.17
C PHE A 36 10.56 -2.40 -3.25
N ARG A 37 9.65 -1.42 -3.16
CA ARG A 37 10.02 0.02 -3.15
C ARG A 37 10.85 0.39 -1.91
N LEU A 38 10.51 -0.17 -0.75
CA LEU A 38 11.27 0.05 0.48
C LEU A 38 12.71 -0.49 0.36
N LEU A 39 12.88 -1.68 -0.20
CA LEU A 39 14.20 -2.28 -0.43
C LEU A 39 15.00 -1.56 -1.52
N SER A 40 14.33 -0.97 -2.51
CA SER A 40 14.97 -0.24 -3.61
C SER A 40 15.45 1.16 -3.21
N GLU A 41 14.75 1.85 -2.32
CA GLU A 41 15.08 3.20 -1.85
C GLU A 41 15.05 3.30 -0.29
N PRO A 42 15.84 2.49 0.44
CA PRO A 42 15.71 2.36 1.89
C PRO A 42 15.97 3.68 2.61
N ARG A 43 17.01 4.44 2.23
CA ARG A 43 17.32 5.73 2.86
C ARG A 43 16.19 6.76 2.77
N ARG A 44 15.36 6.71 1.71
CA ARG A 44 14.27 7.66 1.48
C ARG A 44 12.97 7.23 2.16
N LEU A 45 12.61 5.95 2.06
CA LEU A 45 11.30 5.47 2.49
C LEU A 45 11.28 4.92 3.93
N TRP A 46 12.42 4.54 4.51
CA TRP A 46 12.47 3.89 5.83
C TRP A 46 11.83 4.72 6.95
N ARG A 47 12.09 6.04 6.99
CA ARG A 47 11.54 6.93 8.01
C ARG A 47 10.01 7.00 7.98
N ARG A 48 9.42 6.94 6.78
CA ARG A 48 7.97 7.03 6.57
C ARG A 48 7.32 5.66 6.77
N TYR A 49 7.87 4.62 6.17
CA TYR A 49 7.27 3.29 6.16
C TYR A 49 7.43 2.58 7.51
N GLY A 50 8.55 2.80 8.20
CA GLY A 50 8.75 2.23 9.54
C GLY A 50 7.76 2.72 10.59
N LYS A 51 7.13 3.88 10.39
CA LYS A 51 6.08 4.40 11.29
C LYS A 51 4.68 4.06 10.79
N ILE A 52 4.41 4.34 9.51
CA ILE A 52 3.07 4.24 8.95
C ILE A 52 2.63 2.78 8.77
N VAL A 53 3.52 1.90 8.27
CA VAL A 53 3.14 0.51 7.99
C VAL A 53 2.73 -0.22 9.27
N PRO A 54 3.49 -0.16 10.39
CA PRO A 54 3.06 -0.79 11.63
C PRO A 54 1.77 -0.20 12.21
N GLN A 55 1.62 1.13 12.20
CA GLN A 55 0.39 1.78 12.68
C GLN A 55 -0.84 1.35 11.90
N PHE A 56 -0.73 1.31 10.56
CA PHE A 56 -1.79 0.85 9.69
C PHE A 56 -2.11 -0.63 9.92
N MET A 57 -1.09 -1.50 9.99
CA MET A 57 -1.27 -2.93 10.19
C MET A 57 -1.96 -3.22 11.53
N LEU A 58 -1.57 -2.52 12.60
CA LEU A 58 -2.21 -2.65 13.91
C LEU A 58 -3.67 -2.19 13.86
N GLY A 59 -3.94 -0.99 13.31
CA GLY A 59 -5.30 -0.47 13.19
C GLY A 59 -6.21 -1.38 12.36
N ALA A 60 -5.74 -1.82 11.20
CA ALA A 60 -6.45 -2.75 10.33
C ALA A 60 -6.71 -4.09 11.01
N SER A 61 -5.71 -4.63 11.72
CA SER A 61 -5.86 -5.90 12.46
C SER A 61 -6.88 -5.78 13.58
N LEU A 62 -6.83 -4.70 14.36
CA LEU A 62 -7.81 -4.41 15.42
C LEU A 62 -9.22 -4.23 14.84
N GLN A 63 -9.34 -3.56 13.69
CA GLN A 63 -10.62 -3.42 12.98
C GLN A 63 -11.19 -4.76 12.53
N LEU A 64 -10.36 -5.62 11.92
CA LEU A 64 -10.76 -6.95 11.46
C LEU A 64 -11.16 -7.86 12.63
N LEU A 65 -10.42 -7.80 13.75
CA LEU A 65 -10.77 -8.53 14.97
C LEU A 65 -12.10 -8.03 15.55
N ARG A 66 -12.31 -6.72 15.60
CA ARG A 66 -13.57 -6.12 16.08
C ARG A 66 -14.78 -6.52 15.21
N GLN A 67 -14.62 -6.56 13.89
CA GLN A 67 -15.68 -6.98 12.98
C GLN A 67 -16.03 -8.47 13.15
N ARG A 68 -15.04 -9.33 13.43
CA ARG A 68 -15.29 -10.74 13.71
C ARG A 68 -16.10 -10.94 14.99
N THR A 69 -15.83 -10.19 16.04
CA THR A 69 -16.59 -10.28 17.29
C THR A 69 -18.03 -9.83 17.12
N VAL A 70 -18.28 -8.76 16.35
CA VAL A 70 -19.65 -8.26 16.07
C VAL A 70 -20.45 -9.25 15.22
N LEU A 71 -19.86 -9.81 14.16
CA LEU A 71 -20.56 -10.80 13.32
C LEU A 71 -20.87 -12.09 14.08
N ALA A 72 -19.99 -12.53 14.98
CA ALA A 72 -20.21 -13.70 15.83
C ALA A 72 -21.31 -13.48 16.89
N ASP A 73 -21.45 -12.27 17.43
CA ASP A 73 -22.49 -11.92 18.40
C ASP A 73 -23.88 -11.78 17.75
N THR A 74 -23.96 -11.14 16.57
CA THR A 74 -25.21 -11.04 15.80
C THR A 74 -25.74 -12.41 15.36
N SER A 75 -24.85 -13.33 14.98
CA SER A 75 -25.25 -14.70 14.60
C SER A 75 -25.83 -15.50 15.78
N LYS A 76 -25.45 -15.20 17.03
CA LYS A 76 -25.98 -15.87 18.23
C LYS A 76 -27.30 -15.30 18.72
N ARG A 77 -27.61 -14.03 18.41
CA ARG A 77 -28.88 -13.37 18.80
C ARG A 77 -30.04 -13.65 17.84
N SER A 78 -29.77 -14.32 16.71
CA SER A 78 -30.76 -14.63 15.67
C SER A 78 -31.31 -16.06 15.78
N VAL A 79 -30.98 -16.77 16.86
CA VAL A 79 -31.48 -18.12 17.20
C VAL A 79 -32.19 -18.06 18.54
#